data_AF-A0A2V7VMG5-F1
#
_entry.id   AF-A0A2V7VMG5-F1
#
_cell.length_a   1.000
_cell.length_b   1.000
_cell.length_c   1.000
_cell.angle_alpha   90.00
_cell.angle_beta   90.00
_cell.angle_gamma   90.00
#
_symmetry.space_group_name_H-M   'P 1'
#
loop_
_entity.id
_entity.type
_entity.pdbx_description
1 polymer ?
#
loop_
_entity_poly.entity_id
_entity_poly.type
_entity_poly.pdbx_seq_one_letter_code
_entity_poly.pdbx_strand_id
1 'polypeptide(L)'
;YQATMANALLAFDNALGYVTELLSGAFDAPFTRSSHHQVWSEAMVVSPVLRGLFGLEAGGGGRALTFAPQLPADWERAELRNVAVGEARLDLALERRRSEETVTVVRRGGDGPVRVRIAPAFPLDARVRSVDVDGRPAAVSPARLGDGQRLEAELDVTGTHRVVFRLDEGTGVYMAVEAPRRGQPSQGLRILRARADGGRLRLVLDGRAGRTYAVGVRGPRRPQAVPGVTVDAAPNGDARLRVSFEGPDGAYVRRDLDLELR
;
A
#
# COMPACT_ATOMS: atom_id res chain seq x y z
N TYR A 1 -2.18 0.55 4.30
CA TYR A 1 -2.39 1.90 3.75
C TYR A 1 -3.55 2.64 4.39
N GLN A 2 -4.82 2.21 4.22
CA GLN A 2 -5.99 2.94 4.77
C GLN A 2 -5.83 3.27 6.26
N ALA A 3 -5.48 2.29 7.10
CA ALA A 3 -5.23 2.51 8.52
C ALA A 3 -4.03 3.44 8.79
N THR A 4 -2.94 3.30 8.03
CA THR A 4 -1.77 4.19 8.12
C THR A 4 -2.15 5.64 7.84
N MET A 5 -2.96 5.86 6.81
CA MET A 5 -3.41 7.21 6.44
C MET A 5 -4.41 7.77 7.44
N ALA A 6 -5.31 6.94 7.99
CA ALA A 6 -6.19 7.35 9.08
C ALA A 6 -5.38 7.87 10.27
N ASN A 7 -4.31 7.17 10.67
CA ASN A 7 -3.42 7.64 11.75
C ASN A 7 -2.66 8.91 11.36
N ALA A 8 -2.12 8.97 10.14
CA ALA A 8 -1.35 10.13 9.68
C ALA A 8 -2.17 11.42 9.62
N LEU A 9 -3.45 11.32 9.28
CA LEU A 9 -4.36 12.46 9.18
C LEU A 9 -4.68 13.08 10.56
N LEU A 10 -4.64 12.29 11.63
CA LEU A 10 -4.86 12.80 13.00
C LEU A 10 -3.85 13.89 13.39
N ALA A 11 -2.63 13.82 12.86
CA ALA A 11 -1.55 14.78 13.14
C ALA A 11 -1.87 16.22 12.71
N PHE A 12 -2.95 16.41 11.94
CA PHE A 12 -3.39 17.71 11.42
C PHE A 12 -4.77 18.16 11.93
N ASP A 13 -5.52 17.33 12.65
CA ASP A 13 -6.93 17.62 13.00
C ASP A 13 -7.09 18.55 14.21
N ASN A 14 -6.16 18.50 15.18
CA ASN A 14 -6.25 19.33 16.39
C ASN A 14 -5.09 20.33 16.48
N ALA A 15 -3.96 19.94 17.08
CA ALA A 15 -2.73 20.73 17.06
C ALA A 15 -1.69 20.04 16.17
N LEU A 16 -0.70 20.79 15.68
CA LEU A 16 0.34 20.21 14.83
C LEU A 16 1.14 19.15 15.58
N GLY A 17 1.18 17.93 15.03
CA GLY A 17 1.85 16.79 15.65
C GLY A 17 1.06 16.12 16.77
N TYR A 18 -0.20 16.52 16.99
CA TYR A 18 -1.10 15.92 17.96
C TYR A 18 -1.66 14.61 17.44
N VAL A 19 -1.39 13.49 18.13
CA VAL A 19 -2.08 12.22 17.88
C VAL A 19 -2.61 11.70 19.21
N THR A 20 -3.93 11.75 19.37
CA THR A 20 -4.61 11.29 20.58
C THR A 20 -4.62 9.77 20.69
N GLU A 21 -4.66 9.28 21.93
CA GLU A 21 -4.73 7.85 22.26
C GLU A 21 -6.09 7.21 21.96
N LEU A 22 -7.19 7.95 22.23
CA LEU A 22 -8.53 7.41 22.17
C LEU A 22 -9.44 8.32 21.34
N LEU A 23 -10.00 7.76 20.28
CA LEU A 23 -10.96 8.42 19.39
C LEU A 23 -12.35 7.84 19.58
N SER A 24 -13.36 8.67 19.37
CA SER A 24 -14.74 8.20 19.23
C SER A 24 -14.85 7.24 18.04
N GLY A 25 -15.52 6.11 18.23
CA GLY A 25 -15.83 5.19 17.13
C GLY A 25 -16.91 5.72 16.18
N ALA A 26 -17.62 6.78 16.56
CA ALA A 26 -18.71 7.36 15.80
C ALA A 26 -18.32 8.65 15.07
N PHE A 27 -17.45 9.46 15.68
CA PHE A 27 -17.10 10.81 15.23
C PHE A 27 -15.58 11.01 15.20
N ASP A 28 -15.10 11.87 14.32
CA ASP A 28 -13.71 12.32 14.31
C ASP A 28 -13.45 13.28 15.48
N ALA A 29 -13.32 12.71 16.68
CA ALA A 29 -13.12 13.47 17.91
C ALA A 29 -12.38 12.64 18.95
N PRO A 30 -11.45 13.24 19.73
CA PRO A 30 -10.87 12.59 20.89
C PRO A 30 -11.93 12.30 21.95
N PHE A 31 -11.75 11.21 22.71
CA PHE A 31 -12.51 11.01 23.94
C PHE A 31 -12.10 12.03 25.00
N THR A 32 -13.04 12.45 25.85
CA THR A 32 -12.77 13.44 26.90
C THR A 32 -11.71 13.01 27.91
N ARG A 33 -11.46 11.70 28.05
CA ARG A 33 -10.43 11.11 28.92
C ARG A 33 -9.15 10.69 28.18
N SER A 34 -8.95 11.15 26.93
CA SER A 34 -7.78 10.77 26.15
C SER A 34 -6.52 11.53 26.56
N SER A 35 -5.38 10.85 26.52
CA SER A 35 -4.07 11.50 26.56
C SER A 35 -3.87 12.36 25.30
N HIS A 36 -3.50 13.62 25.50
CA HIS A 36 -3.39 14.60 24.41
C HIS A 36 -2.10 14.39 23.58
N HIS A 37 -0.98 14.13 24.25
CA HIS A 37 0.28 13.72 23.62
C HIS A 37 0.66 12.35 24.16
N GLN A 38 0.69 11.36 23.29
CA GLN A 38 0.92 9.98 23.67
C GLN A 38 1.87 9.36 22.64
N VAL A 39 3.10 9.07 23.09
CA VAL A 39 4.21 8.63 22.24
C VAL A 39 3.87 7.38 21.43
N TRP A 40 3.08 6.46 21.98
CA TRP A 40 2.68 5.24 21.27
C TRP A 40 1.76 5.55 20.08
N SER A 41 0.88 6.53 20.22
CA SER A 41 -0.09 6.96 19.20
C SER A 41 0.62 7.72 18.09
N GLU A 42 1.57 8.59 18.46
CA GLU A 42 2.47 9.26 17.50
C GLU A 42 3.33 8.23 16.74
N ALA A 43 3.82 7.19 17.43
CA ALA A 43 4.55 6.09 16.81
C ALA A 43 3.69 5.25 15.84
N MET A 44 2.35 5.31 15.94
CA MET A 44 1.42 4.65 15.01
C MET A 44 1.26 5.36 13.66
N VAL A 45 1.99 6.46 13.44
CA VAL A 45 2.21 7.00 12.09
C VAL A 45 3.48 6.39 11.48
N VAL A 46 4.61 6.49 12.20
CA VAL A 46 5.93 6.09 11.69
C VAL A 46 6.06 4.57 11.53
N SER A 47 5.63 3.81 12.54
CA SER A 47 5.82 2.35 12.54
C SER A 47 5.05 1.65 11.41
N PRO A 48 3.76 1.96 11.16
CA PRO A 48 3.04 1.36 10.03
C PRO A 48 3.55 1.82 8.67
N VAL A 49 4.17 3.00 8.55
CA VAL A 49 4.86 3.40 7.31
C VAL A 49 6.09 2.52 7.10
N LEU A 50 7.02 2.49 8.05
CA LEU A 50 8.30 1.79 7.87
C LEU A 50 8.14 0.27 7.86
N ARG A 51 7.48 -0.31 8.87
CA ARG A 51 7.34 -1.77 9.03
C ARG A 51 6.14 -2.34 8.26
N GLY A 52 5.09 -1.54 8.05
CA GLY A 52 3.89 -1.98 7.35
C GLY A 52 3.96 -1.74 5.84
N LEU A 53 3.93 -0.49 5.41
CA LEU A 53 3.91 -0.11 3.99
C LEU A 53 5.21 -0.47 3.28
N PHE A 54 6.37 -0.21 3.88
CA PHE A 54 7.66 -0.52 3.27
C PHE A 54 8.21 -1.90 3.66
N GLY A 55 7.62 -2.55 4.67
CA GLY A 55 8.08 -3.86 5.13
C GLY A 55 9.56 -3.87 5.55
N LEU A 56 10.02 -2.77 6.13
CA LEU A 56 11.42 -2.55 6.46
C LEU A 56 11.79 -3.27 7.75
N GLU A 57 12.77 -4.17 7.68
CA GLU A 57 13.24 -4.95 8.84
C GLU A 57 14.74 -5.19 8.79
N ALA A 58 15.49 -4.60 9.72
CA ALA A 58 16.91 -4.88 9.90
C ALA A 58 17.08 -6.15 10.76
N GLY A 59 18.01 -7.02 10.36
CA GLY A 59 18.25 -8.31 11.01
C GLY A 59 19.71 -8.75 10.91
N GLY A 60 19.98 -10.01 11.26
CA GLY A 60 21.31 -10.62 11.14
C GLY A 60 22.41 -9.93 11.97
N GLY A 61 22.03 -9.23 13.05
CA GLY A 61 22.96 -8.42 13.85
C GLY A 61 23.44 -7.17 13.12
N GLY A 62 22.61 -6.56 12.28
CA GLY A 62 22.98 -5.36 11.50
C GLY A 62 23.68 -5.67 10.18
N ARG A 63 23.53 -6.89 9.65
CA ARG A 63 24.12 -7.33 8.38
C ARG A 63 23.08 -7.68 7.32
N ALA A 64 21.80 -7.63 7.66
CA ALA A 64 20.71 -7.94 6.76
C ALA A 64 19.60 -6.89 6.83
N LEU A 65 18.98 -6.62 5.68
CA LEU A 65 17.79 -5.78 5.57
C LEU A 65 16.74 -6.47 4.70
N THR A 66 15.51 -6.55 5.19
CA THR A 66 14.34 -6.81 4.35
C THR A 66 13.72 -5.48 3.94
N PHE A 67 13.43 -5.34 2.64
CA PHE A 67 12.60 -4.29 2.06
C PHE A 67 11.46 -4.96 1.29
N ALA A 68 10.26 -4.96 1.88
CA ALA A 68 9.09 -5.67 1.35
C ALA A 68 7.90 -4.73 1.13
N PRO A 69 7.97 -3.82 0.14
CA PRO A 69 6.99 -2.78 -0.05
C PRO A 69 5.62 -3.31 -0.49
N GLN A 70 4.57 -2.76 0.11
CA GLN A 70 3.14 -2.98 -0.16
C GLN A 70 2.43 -1.64 -0.37
N LEU A 71 2.94 -0.88 -1.34
CA LEU A 71 2.50 0.48 -1.61
C LEU A 71 1.13 0.50 -2.32
N PRO A 72 0.33 1.57 -2.13
CA PRO A 72 -0.88 1.79 -2.92
C PRO A 72 -0.64 1.63 -4.42
N ALA A 73 -1.66 1.14 -5.14
CA ALA A 73 -1.51 0.84 -6.56
C ALA A 73 -1.19 2.11 -7.38
N ASP A 74 -1.71 3.27 -6.98
CA ASP A 74 -1.51 4.56 -7.63
C ASP A 74 -0.15 5.23 -7.31
N TRP A 75 0.65 4.69 -6.39
CA TRP A 75 1.98 5.22 -6.11
C TRP A 75 2.97 4.77 -7.19
N GLU A 76 3.59 5.74 -7.87
CA GLU A 76 4.58 5.48 -8.93
C GLU A 76 6.02 5.49 -8.40
N ARG A 77 6.28 6.19 -7.31
CA ARG A 77 7.62 6.31 -6.72
C ARG A 77 7.54 6.38 -5.21
N ALA A 78 8.50 5.77 -4.54
CA ALA A 78 8.75 5.98 -3.12
C ALA A 78 10.24 5.88 -2.80
N GLU A 79 10.69 6.63 -1.80
CA GLU A 79 12.09 6.63 -1.36
C GLU A 79 12.20 6.57 0.15
N LEU A 80 13.16 5.76 0.61
CA LEU A 80 13.64 5.76 1.98
C LEU A 80 15.12 6.09 1.94
N ARG A 81 15.54 7.11 2.68
CA ARG A 81 16.95 7.51 2.75
C ARG A 81 17.50 7.28 4.14
N ASN A 82 18.80 7.04 4.22
CA ASN A 82 19.53 6.88 5.47
C ASN A 82 18.99 5.74 6.36
N VAL A 83 18.59 4.62 5.76
CA VAL A 83 18.14 3.42 6.51
C VAL A 83 19.33 2.78 7.21
N ALA A 84 19.31 2.73 8.54
CA ALA A 84 20.38 2.14 9.33
C ALA A 84 20.35 0.60 9.33
N VAL A 85 21.49 -0.02 9.01
CA VAL A 85 21.70 -1.46 9.03
C VAL A 85 23.10 -1.73 9.58
N GLY A 86 23.21 -1.89 10.91
CA GLY A 86 24.51 -1.89 11.58
C GLY A 86 25.29 -0.60 11.31
N GLU A 87 26.54 -0.75 10.87
CA GLU A 87 27.42 0.36 10.50
C GLU A 87 27.10 0.97 9.11
N ALA A 88 26.28 0.30 8.30
CA ALA A 88 25.90 0.79 6.98
C ALA A 88 24.65 1.69 7.05
N ARG A 89 24.52 2.57 6.05
CA ARG A 89 23.28 3.29 5.72
C ARG A 89 22.88 2.93 4.30
N LEU A 90 21.59 2.67 4.06
CA LEU A 90 21.06 2.37 2.74
C LEU A 90 20.04 3.43 2.31
N ASP A 91 20.12 3.87 1.07
CA ASP A 91 19.03 4.57 0.39
C ASP A 91 18.31 3.57 -0.53
N LEU A 92 17.00 3.53 -0.44
CA LEU A 92 16.12 2.63 -1.20
C LEU A 92 15.17 3.49 -2.03
N ALA A 93 15.12 3.26 -3.32
CA ALA A 93 14.15 3.89 -4.21
C ALA A 93 13.36 2.82 -4.95
N LEU A 94 12.03 2.97 -5.01
CA LEU A 94 11.15 2.16 -5.81
C LEU A 94 10.49 3.05 -6.86
N GLU A 95 10.52 2.62 -8.11
CA GLU A 95 9.86 3.28 -9.23
C GLU A 95 9.02 2.25 -10.01
N ARG A 96 7.76 2.58 -10.27
CA ARG A 96 6.82 1.79 -11.08
C ARG A 96 6.58 2.52 -12.40
N ARG A 97 6.78 1.80 -13.48
CA ARG A 97 6.43 2.19 -14.85
C ARG A 97 5.53 1.11 -15.44
N ARG A 98 5.03 1.36 -16.65
CA ARG A 98 4.27 0.33 -17.35
C ARG A 98 5.14 -0.90 -17.55
N SER A 99 4.66 -2.06 -17.11
CA SER A 99 5.27 -3.39 -17.22
C SER A 99 6.65 -3.53 -16.55
N GLU A 100 7.07 -2.56 -15.74
CA GLU A 100 8.37 -2.58 -15.05
C GLU A 100 8.27 -1.96 -13.65
N GLU A 101 8.81 -2.65 -12.66
CA GLU A 101 9.08 -2.09 -11.33
C GLU A 101 10.58 -2.17 -11.07
N THR A 102 11.19 -1.03 -10.73
CA THR A 102 12.62 -0.93 -10.42
C THR A 102 12.80 -0.61 -8.95
N VAL A 103 13.68 -1.36 -8.29
CA VAL A 103 14.20 -1.03 -6.95
C VAL A 103 15.68 -0.70 -7.07
N THR A 104 16.07 0.48 -6.61
CA THR A 104 17.48 0.88 -6.51
C THR A 104 17.87 0.89 -5.04
N VAL A 105 19.01 0.28 -4.73
CA VAL A 105 19.62 0.28 -3.40
C VAL A 105 20.99 0.92 -3.49
N VAL A 106 21.23 1.96 -2.71
CA VAL A 106 22.52 2.66 -2.64
C VAL A 106 23.08 2.49 -1.24
N ARG A 107 24.25 1.87 -1.12
CA ARG A 107 24.97 1.78 0.15
C ARG A 107 25.80 3.02 0.43
N ARG A 108 25.75 3.47 1.68
CA ARG A 108 26.42 4.64 2.24
C ARG A 108 27.14 4.21 3.53
N GLY A 109 28.47 4.21 3.52
CA GLY A 109 29.29 3.92 4.71
C GLY A 109 29.25 2.47 5.21
N GLY A 110 30.09 2.19 6.22
CA GLY A 110 30.35 0.86 6.79
C GLY A 110 31.23 -0.02 5.91
N ASP A 111 31.76 -1.12 6.46
CA ASP A 111 32.55 -2.12 5.73
C ASP A 111 31.76 -3.41 5.49
N GLY A 112 32.09 -4.13 4.40
CA GLY A 112 31.49 -5.43 4.07
C GLY A 112 30.08 -5.37 3.44
N PRO A 113 29.63 -6.49 2.84
CA PRO A 113 28.32 -6.58 2.20
C PRO A 113 27.17 -6.53 3.20
N VAL A 114 26.07 -5.89 2.81
CA VAL A 114 24.77 -5.99 3.51
C VAL A 114 23.87 -6.89 2.69
N ARG A 115 23.38 -7.98 3.29
CA ARG A 115 22.40 -8.83 2.62
C ARG A 115 21.05 -8.13 2.55
N VAL A 116 20.58 -7.81 1.37
CA VAL A 116 19.28 -7.17 1.18
C VAL A 116 18.32 -8.16 0.53
N ARG A 117 17.15 -8.33 1.14
CA ARG A 117 16.02 -9.04 0.56
C ARG A 117 14.99 -8.03 0.06
N ILE A 118 14.82 -7.97 -1.25
CA ILE A 118 13.83 -7.12 -1.92
C ILE A 118 12.63 -7.99 -2.25
N ALA A 119 11.47 -7.65 -1.69
CA ALA A 119 10.26 -8.45 -1.77
C ALA A 119 9.00 -7.60 -2.04
N PRO A 120 8.92 -6.88 -3.17
CA PRO A 120 7.75 -6.09 -3.54
C PRO A 120 6.51 -6.97 -3.70
N ALA A 121 5.36 -6.42 -3.36
CA ALA A 121 4.07 -7.08 -3.52
C ALA A 121 3.38 -6.71 -4.84
N PHE A 122 2.78 -7.72 -5.48
CA PHE A 122 2.01 -7.61 -6.70
C PHE A 122 0.62 -8.25 -6.53
N PRO A 123 -0.39 -7.84 -7.31
CA PRO A 123 -1.65 -8.57 -7.44
C PRO A 123 -1.41 -10.02 -7.88
N LEU A 124 -2.31 -10.95 -7.52
CA LEU A 124 -2.18 -12.38 -7.85
C LEU A 124 -2.28 -12.68 -9.34
N ASP A 125 -2.88 -11.77 -10.11
CA ASP A 125 -3.02 -11.87 -11.55
C ASP A 125 -1.89 -11.18 -12.32
N ALA A 126 -0.92 -10.56 -11.63
CA ALA A 126 0.32 -10.11 -12.22
C ALA A 126 1.22 -11.31 -12.55
N ARG A 127 2.01 -11.20 -13.62
CA ARG A 127 2.98 -12.23 -14.00
C ARG A 127 4.35 -11.64 -14.21
N VAL A 128 5.28 -11.92 -13.30
CA VAL A 128 6.68 -11.54 -13.48
C VAL A 128 7.32 -12.41 -14.57
N ARG A 129 7.86 -11.75 -15.59
CA ARG A 129 8.47 -12.34 -16.78
C ARG A 129 9.96 -12.58 -16.58
N SER A 130 10.64 -11.60 -16.01
CA SER A 130 12.05 -11.68 -15.67
C SER A 130 12.38 -10.76 -14.51
N VAL A 131 13.47 -11.07 -13.82
CA VAL A 131 14.07 -10.19 -12.82
C VAL A 131 15.55 -10.09 -13.14
N ASP A 132 16.07 -8.88 -13.20
CA ASP A 132 17.49 -8.62 -13.40
C ASP A 132 18.07 -7.86 -12.21
N VAL A 133 19.27 -8.25 -11.79
CA VAL A 133 20.10 -7.49 -10.84
C VAL A 133 21.32 -6.99 -11.62
N ASP A 134 21.45 -5.68 -11.73
CA ASP A 134 22.53 -5.01 -12.48
C ASP A 134 22.67 -5.51 -13.92
N GLY A 135 21.53 -5.76 -14.58
CA GLY A 135 21.46 -6.23 -15.96
C GLY A 135 21.74 -7.73 -16.15
N ARG A 136 21.88 -8.50 -15.06
CA ARG A 136 22.03 -9.96 -15.11
C ARG A 136 20.76 -10.65 -14.59
N PRO A 137 20.30 -11.73 -15.24
CA PRO A 137 19.15 -12.48 -14.75
C PRO A 137 19.36 -12.98 -13.32
N ALA A 138 18.34 -12.81 -12.49
CA ALA A 138 18.33 -13.25 -11.10
C ALA A 138 17.17 -14.22 -10.85
N ALA A 139 17.44 -15.25 -10.04
CA ALA A 139 16.39 -16.15 -9.58
C ALA A 139 15.52 -15.43 -8.55
N VAL A 140 14.21 -15.66 -8.63
CA VAL A 140 13.24 -15.14 -7.67
C VAL A 140 12.27 -16.21 -7.25
N SER A 141 11.84 -16.14 -6.00
CA SER A 141 10.84 -17.05 -5.45
C SER A 141 9.52 -16.32 -5.25
N PRO A 142 8.43 -16.71 -5.94
CA PRO A 142 7.12 -16.18 -5.65
C PRO A 142 6.58 -16.76 -4.34
N ALA A 143 6.13 -15.89 -3.45
CA ALA A 143 5.48 -16.25 -2.20
C ALA A 143 4.08 -15.65 -2.15
N ARG A 144 3.06 -16.47 -1.89
CA ARG A 144 1.70 -15.96 -1.73
C ARG A 144 1.57 -15.17 -0.42
N LEU A 145 0.93 -14.01 -0.49
CA LEU A 145 0.63 -13.17 0.66
C LEU A 145 -0.86 -12.79 0.64
N GLY A 146 -1.72 -13.67 1.19
CA GLY A 146 -3.17 -13.45 1.23
C GLY A 146 -3.78 -13.29 -0.18
N ASP A 147 -4.14 -12.05 -0.50
CA ASP A 147 -4.73 -11.62 -1.78
C ASP A 147 -3.75 -11.04 -2.80
N GLY A 148 -2.46 -11.01 -2.44
CA GLY A 148 -1.36 -10.70 -3.33
C GLY A 148 -0.31 -11.79 -3.34
N GLN A 149 0.79 -11.48 -4.01
CA GLN A 149 2.02 -12.27 -4.04
C GLN A 149 3.22 -11.35 -3.85
N ARG A 150 4.34 -11.89 -3.36
CA ARG A 150 5.64 -11.24 -3.30
C ARG A 150 6.63 -11.99 -4.16
N LEU A 151 7.55 -11.27 -4.78
CA LEU A 151 8.66 -11.85 -5.52
C LEU A 151 9.94 -11.48 -4.78
N GLU A 152 10.62 -12.49 -4.25
CA GLU A 152 11.79 -12.28 -3.40
C GLU A 152 13.07 -12.40 -4.22
N ALA A 153 13.86 -11.33 -4.22
CA ALA A 153 15.22 -11.27 -4.75
C ALA A 153 16.18 -10.94 -3.60
N GLU A 154 17.22 -11.74 -3.45
CA GLU A 154 18.28 -11.50 -2.46
C GLU A 154 19.59 -11.12 -3.16
N LEU A 155 20.28 -10.14 -2.60
CA LEU A 155 21.58 -9.69 -3.09
C LEU A 155 22.45 -9.19 -1.94
N ASP A 156 23.77 -9.36 -2.08
CA ASP A 156 24.75 -8.76 -1.19
C ASP A 156 25.12 -7.37 -1.74
N VAL A 157 24.65 -6.33 -1.05
CA VAL A 157 24.82 -4.94 -1.45
C VAL A 157 26.17 -4.42 -0.96
N THR A 158 27.05 -4.08 -1.89
CA THR A 158 28.38 -3.48 -1.61
C THR A 158 28.51 -2.05 -2.11
N GLY A 159 27.65 -1.63 -3.05
CA GLY A 159 27.61 -0.27 -3.58
C GLY A 159 26.20 0.11 -4.00
N THR A 160 26.05 0.54 -5.26
CA THR A 160 24.74 0.77 -5.88
C THR A 160 24.33 -0.46 -6.66
N HIS A 161 23.11 -0.93 -6.42
CA HIS A 161 22.51 -2.04 -7.16
C HIS A 161 21.12 -1.66 -7.66
N ARG A 162 20.77 -2.14 -8.84
CA ARG A 162 19.46 -1.96 -9.45
C ARG A 162 18.81 -3.32 -9.69
N VAL A 163 17.64 -3.54 -9.11
CA VAL A 163 16.81 -4.72 -9.33
C VAL A 163 15.60 -4.32 -10.16
N VAL A 164 15.44 -4.96 -11.32
CA VAL A 164 14.39 -4.65 -12.30
C VAL A 164 13.48 -5.85 -12.45
N PHE A 165 12.22 -5.68 -12.10
CA PHE A 165 11.15 -6.66 -12.30
C PHE A 165 10.40 -6.28 -13.58
N ARG A 166 10.44 -7.14 -14.60
CA ARG A 166 9.59 -7.00 -15.79
C ARG A 166 8.39 -7.91 -15.67
N LEU A 167 7.19 -7.37 -15.86
CA LEU A 167 5.95 -8.07 -15.58
C LEU A 167 4.84 -7.74 -16.56
N ASP A 168 3.94 -8.71 -16.75
CA ASP A 168 2.58 -8.38 -17.15
C ASP A 168 1.88 -7.80 -15.92
N GLU A 169 1.41 -6.55 -16.05
CA GLU A 169 0.79 -5.83 -14.95
C GLU A 169 -0.47 -6.55 -14.42
N GLY A 170 -0.53 -6.67 -13.10
CA GLY A 170 -1.73 -7.11 -12.38
C GLY A 170 -2.80 -6.02 -12.31
N THR A 171 -3.92 -6.38 -11.70
CA THR A 171 -4.99 -5.43 -11.38
C THR A 171 -4.89 -5.01 -9.92
N GLY A 172 -4.44 -3.78 -9.68
CA GLY A 172 -4.39 -3.16 -8.36
C GLY A 172 -5.57 -2.23 -8.12
N VAL A 173 -5.94 -2.02 -6.85
CA VAL A 173 -6.97 -1.05 -6.49
C VAL A 173 -6.46 -0.02 -5.49
N TYR A 174 -7.03 1.17 -5.56
CA TYR A 174 -6.71 2.28 -4.67
C TYR A 174 -7.95 3.14 -4.46
N MET A 175 -7.90 3.99 -3.44
CA MET A 175 -8.93 4.98 -3.19
C MET A 175 -8.26 6.27 -2.74
N ALA A 176 -8.88 7.39 -3.08
CA ALA A 176 -8.47 8.67 -2.52
C ALA A 176 -8.67 8.64 -1.00
N VAL A 177 -7.71 9.19 -0.28
CA VAL A 177 -7.81 9.40 1.17
C VAL A 177 -8.31 10.82 1.38
N GLU A 178 -9.45 10.95 2.03
CA GLU A 178 -10.02 12.22 2.44
C GLU A 178 -9.79 12.43 3.93
N ALA A 179 -9.30 13.62 4.30
CA ALA A 179 -9.21 14.02 5.69
C ALA A 179 -10.62 14.20 6.26
N PRO A 180 -10.98 13.53 7.37
CA PRO A 180 -12.22 13.85 8.06
C PRO A 180 -12.15 15.27 8.62
N ARG A 181 -13.31 15.87 8.84
CA ARG A 181 -13.44 17.10 9.62
C ARG A 181 -13.70 16.73 11.07
N ARG A 182 -13.12 17.48 12.01
CA ARG A 182 -13.48 17.39 13.42
C ARG A 182 -14.99 17.31 13.66
N GLY A 183 -15.39 16.29 14.43
CA GLY A 183 -16.78 15.98 14.78
C GLY A 183 -17.58 15.30 13.66
N GLN A 184 -17.01 15.10 12.46
CA GLN A 184 -17.69 14.43 11.36
C GLN A 184 -17.93 12.96 11.71
N PRO A 185 -19.13 12.41 11.45
CA PRO A 185 -19.36 11.00 11.65
C PRO A 185 -18.58 10.15 10.65
N SER A 186 -18.32 8.89 10.97
CA SER A 186 -17.65 7.97 10.05
C SER A 186 -18.40 7.88 8.71
N GLN A 187 -17.67 8.12 7.62
CA GLN A 187 -18.25 8.28 6.28
C GLN A 187 -17.41 7.67 5.15
N GLY A 188 -16.14 7.32 5.38
CA GLY A 188 -15.24 6.83 4.34
C GLY A 188 -15.56 5.40 3.90
N LEU A 189 -15.27 5.10 2.62
CA LEU A 189 -15.25 3.71 2.14
C LEU A 189 -14.16 2.93 2.86
N ARG A 190 -14.40 1.65 3.14
CA ARG A 190 -13.39 0.70 3.61
C ARG A 190 -13.23 -0.41 2.59
N ILE A 191 -12.05 -0.51 1.99
CA ILE A 191 -11.69 -1.68 1.19
C ILE A 191 -11.14 -2.73 2.15
N LEU A 192 -11.95 -3.76 2.45
CA LEU A 192 -11.59 -4.83 3.37
C LEU A 192 -10.80 -5.93 2.67
N ARG A 193 -11.11 -6.16 1.40
CA ARG A 193 -10.45 -7.14 0.55
C ARG A 193 -10.36 -6.63 -0.87
N ALA A 194 -9.23 -6.88 -1.51
CA ALA A 194 -9.06 -6.67 -2.93
C ALA A 194 -8.21 -7.80 -3.50
N ARG A 195 -8.82 -8.62 -4.34
CA ARG A 195 -8.20 -9.83 -4.88
C ARG A 195 -8.44 -9.91 -6.38
N ALA A 196 -7.38 -9.83 -7.17
CA ALA A 196 -7.44 -10.02 -8.61
C ALA A 196 -6.77 -11.33 -8.99
N ASP A 197 -7.53 -12.30 -9.52
CA ASP A 197 -7.07 -13.62 -9.96
C ASP A 197 -8.11 -14.28 -10.86
N GLY A 198 -7.66 -15.20 -11.74
CA GLY A 198 -8.56 -15.96 -12.61
C GLY A 198 -9.41 -15.10 -13.56
N GLY A 199 -8.90 -13.92 -13.97
CA GLY A 199 -9.65 -12.98 -14.82
C GLY A 199 -10.79 -12.25 -14.11
N ARG A 200 -10.76 -12.19 -12.77
CA ARG A 200 -11.79 -11.52 -11.96
C ARG A 200 -11.18 -10.64 -10.88
N LEU A 201 -11.82 -9.52 -10.59
CA LEU A 201 -11.52 -8.65 -9.47
C LEU A 201 -12.62 -8.80 -8.41
N ARG A 202 -12.25 -9.37 -7.27
CA ARG A 202 -13.11 -9.59 -6.11
C ARG A 202 -12.82 -8.55 -5.04
N LEU A 203 -13.84 -7.77 -4.67
CA LEU A 203 -13.75 -6.73 -3.66
C LEU A 203 -14.71 -7.02 -2.52
N VAL A 204 -14.26 -6.81 -1.29
CA VAL A 204 -15.14 -6.74 -0.11
C VAL A 204 -15.05 -5.32 0.42
N LEU A 205 -16.17 -4.61 0.38
CA LEU A 205 -16.25 -3.18 0.67
C LEU A 205 -17.27 -2.92 1.78
N ASP A 206 -16.94 -2.05 2.73
CA ASP A 206 -17.93 -1.45 3.64
C ASP A 206 -18.08 0.03 3.29
N GLY A 207 -19.29 0.45 2.95
CA GLY A 207 -19.63 1.84 2.62
C GLY A 207 -20.90 2.28 3.31
N ARG A 208 -21.08 3.60 3.52
CA ARG A 208 -22.29 4.13 4.15
C ARG A 208 -23.45 4.13 3.16
N ALA A 209 -24.61 3.66 3.60
CA ALA A 209 -25.84 3.66 2.82
C ALA A 209 -26.20 5.07 2.32
N GLY A 210 -26.80 5.15 1.13
CA GLY A 210 -27.15 6.41 0.46
C GLY A 210 -25.97 7.13 -0.19
N ARG A 211 -24.76 6.55 -0.19
CA ARG A 211 -23.56 7.14 -0.80
C ARG A 211 -23.02 6.30 -1.93
N THR A 212 -22.32 6.97 -2.83
CA THR A 212 -21.53 6.37 -3.90
C THR A 212 -20.07 6.74 -3.71
N TYR A 213 -19.18 5.75 -3.80
CA TYR A 213 -17.75 5.93 -3.61
C TYR A 213 -16.98 5.61 -4.88
N ALA A 214 -15.88 6.34 -5.10
CA ALA A 214 -14.95 6.06 -6.18
C ALA A 214 -13.85 5.09 -5.72
N VAL A 215 -13.61 4.04 -6.50
CA VAL A 215 -12.46 3.12 -6.34
C VAL A 215 -11.66 3.14 -7.64
N GLY A 216 -10.39 3.51 -7.55
CA GLY A 216 -9.45 3.44 -8.66
C GLY A 216 -8.99 2.00 -8.88
N VAL A 217 -8.86 1.62 -10.15
CA VAL A 217 -8.40 0.29 -10.57
C VAL A 217 -7.27 0.50 -11.58
N ARG A 218 -6.04 0.24 -11.12
CA ARG A 218 -4.82 0.35 -11.92
C ARG A 218 -4.52 -0.98 -12.59
N GLY A 219 -4.16 -0.91 -13.87
CA GLY A 219 -3.69 -2.04 -14.65
C GLY A 219 -4.26 -2.06 -16.07
N PRO A 220 -3.83 -3.02 -16.90
CA PRO A 220 -4.24 -3.12 -18.30
C PRO A 220 -5.67 -3.66 -18.44
N ARG A 221 -6.10 -4.52 -17.52
CA ARG A 221 -7.43 -5.13 -17.53
C ARG A 221 -8.49 -4.19 -16.97
N ARG A 222 -9.64 -4.11 -17.65
CA ARG A 222 -10.77 -3.26 -17.29
C ARG A 222 -11.86 -4.11 -16.60
N PRO A 223 -12.28 -3.74 -15.38
CA PRO A 223 -13.41 -4.40 -14.73
C PRO A 223 -14.70 -4.09 -15.49
N GLN A 224 -15.59 -5.06 -15.54
CA GLN A 224 -16.92 -4.89 -16.10
C GLN A 224 -17.91 -4.34 -15.06
N ALA A 225 -18.92 -3.60 -15.52
CA ALA A 225 -19.99 -3.13 -14.66
C ALA A 225 -20.85 -4.30 -14.14
N VAL A 226 -21.30 -4.17 -12.90
CA VAL A 226 -22.26 -5.08 -12.24
C VAL A 226 -23.34 -4.21 -11.59
N PRO A 227 -24.50 -4.76 -11.18
CA PRO A 227 -25.55 -3.97 -10.56
C PRO A 227 -25.05 -3.08 -9.40
N GLY A 228 -25.40 -1.79 -9.45
CA GLY A 228 -24.96 -0.80 -8.46
C GLY A 228 -23.47 -0.41 -8.55
N VAL A 229 -22.78 -0.76 -9.63
CA VAL A 229 -21.40 -0.36 -9.92
C VAL A 229 -21.29 0.13 -11.36
N THR A 230 -20.92 1.39 -11.56
CA THR A 230 -20.56 1.89 -12.89
C THR A 230 -19.05 1.91 -13.05
N VAL A 231 -18.57 1.71 -14.28
CA VAL A 231 -17.14 1.78 -14.61
C VAL A 231 -16.93 2.91 -15.62
N ASP A 232 -16.03 3.84 -15.30
CA ASP A 232 -15.63 4.93 -16.18
C ASP A 232 -14.12 5.10 -16.19
N ALA A 233 -13.58 5.88 -17.13
CA ALA A 233 -12.15 6.16 -17.19
C ALA A 233 -11.79 7.33 -16.26
N ALA A 234 -10.73 7.16 -15.48
CA ALA A 234 -10.12 8.24 -14.72
C ALA A 234 -9.17 9.07 -15.62
N PRO A 235 -8.91 10.36 -15.28
CA PRO A 235 -8.03 11.22 -16.08
C PRO A 235 -6.60 10.69 -16.27
N ASN A 236 -6.12 9.85 -15.34
CA ASN A 236 -4.80 9.21 -15.41
C ASN A 236 -4.78 7.94 -16.29
N GLY A 237 -5.91 7.58 -16.91
CA GLY A 237 -6.05 6.39 -17.76
C GLY A 237 -6.44 5.11 -17.03
N ASP A 238 -6.49 5.12 -15.71
CA ASP A 238 -6.99 4.00 -14.90
C ASP A 238 -8.51 3.85 -15.04
N ALA A 239 -9.03 2.69 -14.67
CA ALA A 239 -10.47 2.53 -14.50
C ALA A 239 -10.92 3.10 -13.15
N ARG A 240 -12.11 3.66 -13.10
CA ARG A 240 -12.77 4.14 -11.89
C ARG A 240 -14.11 3.43 -11.73
N LEU A 241 -14.24 2.70 -10.64
CA LEU A 241 -15.52 2.16 -10.19
C LEU A 241 -16.26 3.24 -9.41
N ARG A 242 -17.55 3.41 -9.66
CA ARG A 242 -18.46 4.12 -8.75
C ARG A 242 -19.40 3.12 -8.13
N VAL A 243 -19.23 2.87 -6.84
CA VAL A 243 -19.96 1.83 -6.08
C VAL A 243 -21.00 2.51 -5.20
N SER A 244 -22.27 2.28 -5.46
CA SER A 244 -23.38 2.77 -4.64
C SER A 244 -23.71 1.80 -3.52
N PHE A 245 -24.05 2.31 -2.34
CA PHE A 245 -24.46 1.52 -1.18
C PHE A 245 -25.91 1.84 -0.84
N GLU A 246 -26.79 0.85 -0.97
CA GLU A 246 -28.20 0.94 -0.59
C GLU A 246 -28.40 0.28 0.77
N GLY A 247 -29.31 0.82 1.58
CA GLY A 247 -29.60 0.28 2.91
C GLY A 247 -30.20 1.34 3.85
N PRO A 248 -30.37 1.00 5.13
CA PRO A 248 -30.87 1.93 6.14
C PRO A 248 -29.98 3.18 6.25
N ASP A 249 -30.60 4.36 6.34
CA ASP A 249 -29.85 5.62 6.39
C ASP A 249 -28.83 5.63 7.55
N GLY A 250 -27.62 6.12 7.25
CA GLY A 250 -26.52 6.18 8.19
C GLY A 250 -25.80 4.85 8.48
N ALA A 251 -26.34 3.69 8.09
CA ALA A 251 -25.71 2.40 8.33
C ALA A 251 -24.51 2.16 7.39
N TYR A 252 -23.50 1.45 7.89
CA TYR A 252 -22.49 0.84 7.01
C TYR A 252 -23.03 -0.47 6.45
N VAL A 253 -22.94 -0.61 5.13
CA VAL A 253 -23.40 -1.77 4.37
C VAL A 253 -22.19 -2.44 3.75
N ARG A 254 -22.08 -3.76 3.94
CA ARG A 254 -21.07 -4.58 3.28
C ARG A 254 -21.54 -4.97 1.88
N ARG A 255 -20.65 -4.86 0.91
CA ARG A 255 -20.83 -5.38 -0.46
C ARG A 255 -19.67 -6.29 -0.84
N ASP A 256 -20.01 -7.48 -1.28
CA ASP A 256 -19.11 -8.39 -1.98
C ASP A 256 -19.32 -8.19 -3.48
N LEU A 257 -18.28 -7.74 -4.18
CA LEU A 257 -18.29 -7.51 -5.61
C LEU A 257 -17.41 -8.54 -6.31
N ASP A 258 -17.89 -9.05 -7.43
CA ASP A 258 -17.14 -9.96 -8.29
C ASP A 258 -17.23 -9.49 -9.75
N LEU A 259 -16.17 -8.83 -10.21
CA LEU A 259 -16.11 -8.11 -11.48
C LEU A 259 -15.26 -8.92 -12.48
N GLU A 260 -15.81 -9.24 -13.65
CA GLU A 260 -15.01 -9.80 -14.75
C GLU A 260 -13.98 -8.76 -15.23
N LEU A 261 -12.75 -9.21 -15.51
CA LEU A 261 -11.66 -8.39 -16.03
C LEU A 261 -11.45 -8.70 -17.52
N ARG A 262 -11.50 -7.67 -18.38
CA ARG A 262 -11.23 -7.76 -19.82
C ARG A 262 -9.98 -7.01 -20.24
#